data_AF-A0A3A6MW90-F1
#
_entry.id   AF-A0A3A6MW90-F1
#
_cell.length_a   1.000
_cell.length_b   1.000
_cell.length_c   1.000
_cell.angle_alpha   90.00
_cell.angle_beta   90.00
_cell.angle_gamma   90.00
#
_symmetry.space_group_name_H-M   'P 1'
#
loop_
_entity.id
_entity.type
_entity.pdbx_description
1 polymer ?
#
loop_
_entity_poly.entity_id
_entity_poly.type
_entity_poly.pdbx_seq_one_letter_code
_entity_poly.pdbx_strand_id
1 'polypeptide(L)'
;MTSYFIELNEYKPQNRKCAEMAEFANQFGNTLCPDEISFDAFKTELEAKVKELNEKYPKTMPLKISSGIGFIHIDQDTKTHNNGCDKPVAYFFIYRVKRIYRFSERPQIEKKGGAE
;
A
#
# COMPACT_ATOMS: atom_id res chain seq x y z
N MET A 1 0.23 -18.48 -9.12
CA MET A 1 -0.38 -17.24 -8.61
C MET A 1 0.58 -16.67 -7.59
N THR A 2 1.21 -15.53 -7.88
CA THR A 2 2.12 -14.86 -6.94
C THR A 2 1.31 -13.85 -6.14
N SER A 3 1.29 -14.00 -4.82
CA SER A 3 0.62 -13.07 -3.90
C SER A 3 1.64 -12.14 -3.25
N TYR A 4 1.19 -10.94 -2.89
CA TYR A 4 2.02 -9.91 -2.28
C TYR A 4 1.38 -9.40 -0.99
N PHE A 5 2.17 -9.17 0.04
CA PHE A 5 1.75 -8.51 1.26
C PHE A 5 2.33 -7.10 1.28
N ILE A 6 1.48 -6.12 1.54
CA ILE A 6 1.80 -4.69 1.55
C ILE A 6 1.84 -4.24 3.00
N GLU A 7 3.00 -3.77 3.44
CA GLU A 7 3.18 -3.13 4.73
C GLU A 7 3.47 -1.65 4.50
N LEU A 8 2.82 -0.77 5.26
CA LEU A 8 3.01 0.67 5.16
C LEU A 8 3.81 1.19 6.35
N ASN A 9 4.81 2.00 6.06
CA ASN A 9 5.46 2.87 7.03
C ASN A 9 4.88 4.28 6.96
N GLU A 10 4.39 4.77 8.10
CA GLU A 10 3.78 6.08 8.24
C GLU A 10 4.83 7.19 8.48
N TYR A 11 4.61 8.34 7.86
CA TYR A 11 5.42 9.55 8.05
C TYR A 11 4.53 10.71 8.49
N LYS A 12 5.10 11.67 9.22
CA LYS A 12 4.38 12.89 9.58
C LYS A 12 4.15 13.75 8.34
N PRO A 13 2.89 14.07 7.98
CA PRO A 13 2.61 14.85 6.78
C PRO A 13 3.07 16.31 6.96
N GLN A 14 3.68 16.87 5.92
CA GLN A 14 4.25 18.22 5.92
C GLN A 14 3.22 19.31 5.58
N ASN A 15 2.18 18.94 4.84
CA ASN A 15 1.15 19.83 4.33
C ASN A 15 -0.13 19.02 4.08
N ARG A 16 -1.23 19.72 3.78
CA ARG A 16 -2.55 19.10 3.55
C ARG A 16 -2.55 18.06 2.43
N LYS A 17 -1.81 18.29 1.34
CA LYS A 17 -1.68 17.34 0.23
C LYS A 17 -1.00 16.03 0.67
N CYS A 18 0.08 16.14 1.46
CA CYS A 18 0.76 14.98 2.03
C CYS A 18 -0.12 14.26 3.07
N ALA A 19 -0.92 15.00 3.84
CA ALA A 19 -1.88 14.42 4.78
C ALA A 19 -2.93 13.58 4.04
N GLU A 20 -3.55 14.13 3.00
CA GLU A 20 -4.55 13.41 2.19
C GLU A 20 -3.94 12.18 1.49
N MET A 21 -2.67 12.26 1.06
CA MET A 21 -1.98 11.10 0.51
C MET A 21 -1.67 10.03 1.56
N ALA A 22 -1.22 10.44 2.75
CA ALA A 22 -0.94 9.52 3.85
C ALA A 22 -2.21 8.82 4.35
N GLU A 23 -3.33 9.55 4.45
CA GLU A 23 -4.63 8.99 4.79
C GLU A 23 -5.11 7.96 3.75
N PHE A 24 -4.91 8.24 2.46
CA PHE A 24 -5.20 7.27 1.40
C PHE A 24 -4.28 6.05 1.48
N ALA A 25 -2.98 6.25 1.67
CA ALA A 25 -2.01 5.17 1.80
C ALA A 25 -2.36 4.22 2.97
N ASN A 26 -2.81 4.78 4.09
CA ASN A 26 -3.22 4.03 5.28
C ASN A 26 -4.35 3.02 5.02
N GLN A 27 -5.16 3.20 3.97
CA GLN A 27 -6.18 2.22 3.57
C GLN A 27 -5.60 0.90 3.07
N PHE A 28 -4.35 0.92 2.57
CA PHE A 28 -3.67 -0.24 2.00
C PHE A 28 -2.62 -0.84 2.95
N GLY A 29 -2.39 -0.23 4.11
CA GLY A 29 -1.48 -0.75 5.11
C GLY A 29 -1.90 -2.13 5.59
N ASN A 30 -0.97 -3.08 5.60
CA ASN A 30 -1.17 -4.47 6.03
C ASN A 30 -2.17 -5.27 5.16
N THR A 31 -2.24 -4.96 3.86
CA THR A 31 -3.15 -5.61 2.91
C THR A 31 -2.48 -6.76 2.16
N LEU A 32 -3.22 -7.86 1.95
CA LEU A 32 -2.80 -8.98 1.13
C LEU A 32 -3.39 -8.87 -0.28
N CYS A 33 -2.54 -8.71 -1.29
CA CYS A 33 -2.89 -8.84 -2.70
C CYS A 33 -2.82 -10.33 -3.10
N PRO A 34 -3.94 -10.96 -3.49
CA PRO A 34 -3.98 -12.39 -3.79
C PRO A 34 -3.20 -12.76 -5.07
N ASP A 35 -3.08 -11.84 -6.01
CA ASP A 35 -2.47 -12.05 -7.32
C ASP A 35 -1.77 -10.81 -7.87
N GLU A 36 -1.05 -11.00 -8.97
CA GLU A 36 -0.31 -9.96 -9.68
C GLU A 36 -1.23 -8.88 -10.26
N ILE A 37 -2.45 -9.24 -10.67
CA ILE A 37 -3.43 -8.29 -11.23
C ILE A 37 -3.90 -7.33 -10.14
N SER A 38 -4.21 -7.87 -8.96
CA SER A 38 -4.59 -7.08 -7.79
C SER A 38 -3.46 -6.14 -7.35
N PHE A 39 -2.21 -6.58 -7.47
CA PHE A 39 -1.06 -5.73 -7.17
C PHE A 39 -0.82 -4.64 -8.22
N ASP A 40 -1.07 -4.92 -9.50
CA ASP A 40 -0.99 -3.93 -10.58
C ASP A 40 -2.10 -2.86 -10.47
N ALA A 41 -3.31 -3.29 -10.12
CA ALA A 41 -4.41 -2.39 -9.80
C ALA A 41 -4.04 -1.44 -8.66
N PHE A 42 -3.46 -1.96 -7.57
CA PHE A 42 -2.97 -1.14 -6.46
C PHE A 42 -1.95 -0.08 -6.89
N LYS A 43 -0.98 -0.42 -7.74
CA LYS A 43 -0.01 0.57 -8.27
C LYS A 43 -0.72 1.65 -9.07
N THR A 44 -1.64 1.25 -9.94
CA THR A 44 -2.41 2.17 -10.79
C THR A 44 -3.25 3.11 -9.93
N GLU A 45 -3.85 2.63 -8.84
CA GLU A 45 -4.62 3.45 -7.90
C GLU A 45 -3.73 4.48 -7.19
N LEU A 46 -2.52 4.10 -6.77
CA LEU A 46 -1.55 5.05 -6.20
C LEU A 46 -1.16 6.13 -7.19
N GLU A 47 -0.87 5.76 -8.44
CA GLU A 47 -0.51 6.70 -9.51
C GLU A 47 -1.66 7.67 -9.83
N ALA A 48 -2.88 7.15 -9.95
CA ALA A 48 -4.07 7.96 -10.15
C ALA A 48 -4.28 8.95 -9.00
N LYS A 49 -4.11 8.50 -7.74
CA LYS A 49 -4.29 9.38 -6.58
C LYS A 49 -3.22 10.47 -6.50
N VAL A 50 -1.96 10.14 -6.80
CA VAL A 50 -0.87 11.11 -6.87
C VAL A 50 -1.14 12.16 -7.94
N LYS A 51 -1.62 11.74 -9.11
CA LYS A 51 -2.00 12.67 -10.19
C LYS A 51 -3.14 13.60 -9.75
N GLU A 52 -4.23 13.05 -9.21
CA GLU A 52 -5.37 13.82 -8.70
C GLU A 52 -4.93 14.87 -7.66
N LEU A 53 -4.10 14.48 -6.68
CA LEU A 53 -3.62 15.40 -5.66
C LEU A 53 -2.67 16.45 -6.21
N ASN A 54 -1.85 16.12 -7.22
CA ASN A 54 -1.01 17.09 -7.91
C ASN A 54 -1.85 18.14 -8.65
N GLU A 55 -2.92 17.73 -9.33
CA GLU A 55 -3.86 18.63 -10.03
C GLU A 55 -4.67 19.49 -9.05
N LYS A 56 -5.11 18.91 -7.91
CA LYS A 56 -5.84 19.61 -6.86
C LYS A 56 -4.99 20.66 -6.13
N TYR A 57 -3.69 20.41 -5.99
CA TYR A 57 -2.75 21.28 -5.27
C TYR A 57 -1.57 21.74 -6.15
N PRO A 58 -1.83 22.53 -7.22
CA PRO A 58 -0.82 22.88 -8.22
C PRO A 58 0.27 23.84 -7.70
N LYS A 59 -0.02 24.58 -6.62
CA LYS A 59 0.92 25.54 -6.01
C LYS A 59 1.90 24.89 -5.03
N THR A 60 1.68 23.63 -4.66
CA THR A 60 2.55 22.90 -3.74
C THR A 60 3.51 22.02 -4.52
N MET A 61 4.66 21.69 -3.92
CA MET A 61 5.62 20.77 -4.55
C MET A 61 4.92 19.46 -4.95
N PRO A 62 5.21 18.93 -6.16
CA PRO A 62 4.55 17.75 -6.68
C PRO A 62 4.91 16.50 -5.87
N LEU A 63 3.98 15.55 -5.81
CA LEU A 63 4.24 14.21 -5.33
C LEU A 63 4.77 13.36 -6.48
N LYS A 64 5.75 12.52 -6.19
CA LYS A 64 6.32 11.55 -7.12
C LYS A 64 6.26 10.15 -6.53
N ILE A 65 6.08 9.17 -7.40
CA ILE A 65 6.15 7.76 -7.05
C ILE A 65 7.46 7.20 -7.58
N SER A 66 8.17 6.48 -6.73
CA SER A 66 9.33 5.68 -7.10
C SER A 66 9.05 4.24 -6.72
N SER A 67 9.12 3.31 -7.67
CA SER A 67 8.91 1.89 -7.40
C SER A 67 10.15 1.07 -7.73
N GLY A 68 10.39 0.04 -6.94
CA GLY A 68 11.51 -0.88 -7.10
C GLY A 68 11.13 -2.30 -6.69
N ILE A 69 12.10 -3.22 -6.72
CA ILE A 69 11.87 -4.59 -6.27
C ILE A 69 11.66 -4.57 -4.76
N GLY A 70 10.44 -4.86 -4.33
CA GLY A 70 10.08 -4.99 -2.92
C GLY A 70 9.69 -3.68 -2.22
N PHE A 71 9.58 -2.55 -2.94
CA PHE A 71 9.14 -1.29 -2.34
C PHE A 71 8.46 -0.34 -3.31
N ILE A 72 7.62 0.54 -2.75
CA ILE A 72 7.06 1.71 -3.43
C ILE A 72 7.19 2.90 -2.48
N HIS A 73 7.84 3.97 -2.94
CA HIS A 73 8.02 5.23 -2.21
C HIS A 73 7.18 6.32 -2.86
N ILE A 74 6.60 7.14 -2.01
CA ILE A 74 5.87 8.33 -2.42
C ILE A 74 6.49 9.49 -1.68
N ASP A 75 7.13 10.37 -2.44
CA ASP A 75 7.87 11.49 -1.93
C ASP A 75 7.31 12.79 -2.47
N GLN A 76 7.48 13.86 -1.69
CA GLN A 76 7.31 15.20 -2.20
C GLN A 76 8.62 15.65 -2.88
N ASP A 77 8.54 15.97 -4.17
CA ASP A 77 9.68 16.41 -4.97
C ASP A 77 10.09 17.83 -4.57
N THR A 78 11.14 17.92 -3.76
CA THR A 78 11.73 19.19 -3.34
C THR A 78 13.02 19.51 -4.11
N LYS A 79 13.52 18.56 -4.90
CA LYS A 79 14.79 18.68 -5.63
C LYS A 79 14.68 19.64 -6.81
N THR A 80 13.55 19.65 -7.50
CA THR A 80 13.31 20.53 -8.66
C THR A 80 13.32 22.03 -8.33
N HIS A 81 13.16 22.42 -7.07
CA HIS A 81 13.07 23.84 -6.70
C HIS A 81 14.08 24.31 -5.64
N ASN A 82 14.75 23.45 -4.86
CA ASN A 82 15.54 23.90 -3.70
C ASN A 82 16.82 23.10 -3.37
N ASN A 83 17.35 22.24 -4.26
CA ASN A 83 18.50 21.36 -3.94
C ASN A 83 18.31 20.50 -2.65
N GLY A 84 17.07 20.35 -2.18
CA GLY A 84 16.74 19.67 -0.92
C GLY A 84 16.53 18.17 -1.13
N CYS A 85 16.77 17.37 -0.08
CA CYS A 85 16.40 15.95 -0.06
C CYS A 85 14.88 15.81 -0.14
N ASP A 86 14.40 14.88 -0.98
CA ASP A 86 12.98 14.59 -1.11
C ASP A 86 12.38 14.21 0.24
N LYS A 87 11.16 14.67 0.49
CA LYS A 87 10.51 14.43 1.78
C LYS A 87 9.58 13.23 1.67
N PRO A 88 9.79 12.16 2.47
CA PRO A 88 8.96 10.97 2.40
C PRO A 88 7.55 11.28 2.89
N VAL A 89 6.56 10.77 2.16
CA VAL A 89 5.13 10.87 2.49
C VAL A 89 4.56 9.51 2.85
N ALA A 90 4.84 8.48 2.04
CA ALA A 90 4.44 7.11 2.30
C ALA A 90 5.50 6.14 1.78
N TYR A 91 5.71 5.05 2.51
CA TYR A 91 6.63 3.99 2.13
C TYR A 91 5.95 2.65 2.26
N PHE A 92 5.81 1.92 1.16
CA PHE A 92 5.27 0.57 1.14
C PHE A 92 6.39 -0.45 0.99
N PHE A 93 6.48 -1.41 1.91
CA PHE A 93 7.23 -2.64 1.71
C PHE A 93 6.33 -3.68 1.03
N ILE A 94 6.86 -4.29 -0.02
CA ILE A 94 6.14 -5.28 -0.82
C ILE A 94 6.83 -6.63 -0.62
N TYR A 95 6.17 -7.52 0.11
CA TYR A 95 6.68 -8.85 0.40
C TYR A 95 6.00 -9.89 -0.50
N ARG A 96 6.79 -10.67 -1.23
CA ARG A 96 6.27 -11.83 -1.95
C ARG A 96 5.88 -12.92 -0.95
N VAL A 97 4.61 -13.31 -0.94
CA VAL A 97 4.09 -14.31 0.00
C VAL A 97 4.51 -15.70 -0.44
N LYS A 98 5.14 -16.46 0.46
CA LYS A 98 5.56 -17.84 0.19
C LYS A 98 4.45 -18.85 0.42
N ARG A 99 3.69 -18.68 1.51
CA ARG A 99 2.59 -19.56 1.92
C ARG A 99 1.55 -18.74 2.69
N ILE A 100 0.29 -19.11 2.52
CA ILE A 100 -0.84 -18.57 3.28
C ILE A 100 -1.35 -19.70 4.18
N TYR A 101 -1.40 -19.45 5.49
CA TYR A 101 -1.99 -20.37 6.45
C TYR A 101 -3.39 -19.89 6.78
N ARG A 102 -4.38 -20.76 6.58
CA ARG A 102 -5.78 -20.48 6.93
C ARG A 102 -6.21 -21.46 8.01
N PHE A 103 -6.56 -20.94 9.17
CA PHE A 103 -7.19 -21.74 10.21
C PHE A 103 -8.58 -22.16 9.73
N SER A 104 -8.90 -23.45 9.87
CA SER A 104 -10.22 -24.01 9.59
C SER A 104 -10.55 -24.97 10.73
N GLU A 105 -11.53 -24.61 11.55
CA GLU A 105 -12.19 -25.58 12.40
C GLU A 105 -13.05 -26.44 11.48
N ARG A 106 -12.70 -27.73 11.35
CA ARG A 106 -13.67 -28.68 10.83
C ARG A 106 -14.80 -28.75 11.86
N PRO A 107 -16.08 -28.70 11.48
CA PRO A 107 -17.14 -29.06 12.41
C PRO A 107 -16.83 -30.46 12.92
N GLN A 108 -16.72 -30.61 14.25
CA GLN A 108 -16.79 -31.91 14.90
C GLN A 108 -18.13 -32.50 14.49
N ILE A 109 -18.15 -33.37 13.48
CA ILE A 109 -19.29 -34.25 13.27
C ILE A 109 -19.25 -35.15 14.49
N GLU A 110 -20.02 -34.80 15.53
CA GLU A 110 -20.41 -35.74 16.57
C GLU A 110 -20.99 -36.95 15.83
N LYS A 111 -20.18 -38.00 15.66
CA LYS A 111 -20.74 -39.33 15.45
C LYS A 111 -21.43 -39.65 16.77
N LYS A 112 -22.69 -39.25 16.90
CA LYS A 112 -23.60 -39.89 17.84
C LYS A 112 -23.65 -41.35 17.41
N GLY A 113 -22.80 -42.15 18.05
CA GLY A 113 -22.93 -43.59 18.04
C GLY A 113 -24.24 -43.93 18.71
N GLY A 114 -25.31 -44.02 17.93
CA GLY A 114 -26.46 -44.83 18.28
C GLY A 114 -26.07 -46.28 18.05
N ALA A 115 -25.61 -46.93 19.11
CA ALA A 115 -25.67 -48.38 19.21
C ALA A 115 -27.12 -48.77 19.52
N GLU A 116 -27.56 -49.84 18.84
CA GLU A 116 -28.80 -50.63 18.99
C GLU A 116 -30.15 -49.96 18.67
#